data_AF-A0A532U7B7-F1
#
_entry.id   AF-A0A532U7B7-F1
#
_cell.length_a   1.000
_cell.length_b   1.000
_cell.length_c   1.000
_cell.angle_alpha   90.00
_cell.angle_beta   90.00
_cell.angle_gamma   90.00
#
_symmetry.space_group_name_H-M   'P 1'
#
loop_
_entity.id
_entity.type
_entity.pdbx_description
1 polymer ?
#
loop_
_entity_poly.entity_id
_entity_poly.type
_entity_poly.pdbx_seq_one_letter_code
_entity_poly.pdbx_strand_id
1 'polypeptide(L)'
;MITAEQLQQRKKIVLELCICPGCPSWVECGEEGGFCHPTIGKSGCIQEESGCSYPSCPVTEKMKLNHDYYCTRGSEKEQSGT
;
A
#
# COMPACT_ATOMS: atom_id res chain seq x y z
N MET A 1 -17.69 -11.13 4.15
CA MET A 1 -16.25 -11.48 4.08
C MET A 1 -15.88 -11.54 2.60
N ILE A 2 -14.75 -10.97 2.21
CA ILE A 2 -14.24 -11.01 0.83
C ILE A 2 -13.58 -12.36 0.55
N THR A 3 -13.70 -12.87 -0.68
CA THR A 3 -13.14 -14.18 -1.07
C THR A 3 -11.64 -14.09 -1.42
N ALA A 4 -10.98 -15.25 -1.50
CA ALA A 4 -9.59 -15.32 -1.98
C ALA A 4 -9.45 -14.78 -3.42
N GLU A 5 -10.41 -15.06 -4.30
CA GLU A 5 -10.43 -14.51 -5.67
C GLU A 5 -10.57 -12.99 -5.68
N GLN A 6 -11.44 -12.44 -4.82
CA GLN A 6 -11.57 -10.99 -4.67
C GLN A 6 -10.26 -10.36 -4.15
N LEU A 7 -9.55 -11.00 -3.22
CA LEU A 7 -8.23 -10.55 -2.78
C LEU A 7 -7.20 -10.57 -3.93
N GLN A 8 -7.19 -11.60 -4.77
CA GLN A 8 -6.26 -11.66 -5.90
C GLN A 8 -6.58 -10.59 -6.97
N GLN A 9 -7.86 -10.39 -7.28
CA GLN A 9 -8.26 -9.36 -8.23
C GLN A 9 -7.91 -7.95 -7.73
N ARG A 10 -8.11 -7.70 -6.43
CA ARG A 10 -7.72 -6.44 -5.79
C ARG A 10 -6.21 -6.25 -5.81
N LYS A 11 -5.42 -7.28 -5.53
CA LYS A 11 -3.95 -7.23 -5.60
C LYS A 11 -3.47 -6.77 -6.97
N LYS A 12 -4.04 -7.31 -8.06
CA LYS A 12 -3.72 -6.87 -9.43
C LYS A 12 -3.97 -5.38 -9.62
N ILE A 13 -5.16 -4.90 -9.27
CA ILE A 13 -5.52 -3.48 -9.37
C ILE A 13 -4.58 -2.60 -8.54
N VAL A 14 -4.21 -3.04 -7.33
CA VAL A 14 -3.26 -2.31 -6.47
C VAL A 14 -1.91 -2.18 -7.15
N LEU A 15 -1.35 -3.27 -7.68
CA LEU A 15 -0.05 -3.27 -8.34
C LEU A 15 -0.06 -2.43 -9.63
N GLU A 16 -1.11 -2.51 -10.43
CA GLU A 16 -1.26 -1.73 -11.67
C GLU A 16 -1.34 -0.21 -11.43
N LEU A 17 -1.95 0.21 -10.32
CA LEU A 17 -2.12 1.62 -9.97
C LEU A 17 -1.09 2.11 -8.95
N CYS A 18 -0.14 1.25 -8.54
CA CYS A 18 0.79 1.59 -7.49
C CYS A 18 1.77 2.68 -7.94
N ILE A 19 1.95 3.69 -7.08
CA ILE A 19 2.91 4.78 -7.30
C ILE A 19 4.01 4.81 -6.22
N CYS A 20 4.12 3.76 -5.40
CA CYS A 20 5.11 3.70 -4.32
C CYS A 20 6.56 3.97 -4.76
N PRO A 21 7.03 3.50 -5.94
CA PRO A 21 8.38 3.84 -6.42
C PRO A 21 8.66 5.34 -6.61
N GLY A 22 7.62 6.17 -6.71
CA GLY A 22 7.74 7.63 -6.79
C GLY A 22 7.59 8.36 -5.45
N CYS A 23 7.33 7.64 -4.36
CA CYS A 23 7.19 8.26 -3.04
C CYS A 23 8.57 8.67 -2.48
N PRO A 24 8.69 9.82 -1.76
CA PRO A 24 9.93 10.22 -1.09
C PRO A 24 10.51 9.19 -0.12
N SER A 25 9.65 8.41 0.53
CA SER A 25 10.05 7.30 1.41
C SER A 25 10.59 6.06 0.69
N TRP A 26 10.50 5.99 -0.65
CA TRP A 26 10.86 4.79 -1.39
C TRP A 26 12.35 4.49 -1.31
N VAL A 27 12.67 3.24 -1.04
CA VAL A 27 14.04 2.70 -1.10
C VAL A 27 14.05 1.62 -2.16
N GLU A 28 14.91 1.76 -3.18
CA GLU A 28 15.06 0.74 -4.21
C GLU A 28 15.76 -0.50 -3.62
N CYS A 29 14.96 -1.50 -3.23
CA CYS A 29 15.43 -2.71 -2.55
C CYS A 29 14.87 -4.01 -3.16
N GLY A 30 14.30 -3.92 -4.37
CA GLY A 30 13.71 -5.05 -5.10
C GLY A 30 12.25 -5.36 -4.76
N GLU A 31 11.61 -4.55 -3.92
CA GLU A 31 10.17 -4.62 -3.69
C GLU A 31 9.38 -3.92 -4.82
N GLU A 32 8.17 -4.39 -5.10
CA GLU A 32 7.29 -3.81 -6.14
C GLU A 32 6.35 -2.72 -5.59
N GLY A 33 6.24 -2.61 -4.26
CA GLY A 33 5.28 -1.72 -3.59
C GLY A 33 3.91 -2.37 -3.38
N GLY A 34 2.86 -1.56 -3.33
CA GLY A 34 1.48 -2.05 -3.14
C GLY A 34 1.15 -2.46 -1.71
N PHE A 35 1.92 -1.99 -0.72
CA PHE A 35 1.83 -2.36 0.70
C PHE A 35 0.44 -2.13 1.33
N CYS A 36 -0.40 -1.30 0.72
CA CYS A 36 -1.79 -1.12 1.13
C CYS A 36 -2.67 -2.38 0.89
N HIS A 37 -2.20 -3.35 0.11
CA HIS A 37 -2.87 -4.64 -0.03
C HIS A 37 -2.50 -5.59 1.12
N PRO A 38 -3.47 -6.18 1.83
CA PRO A 38 -3.20 -6.99 3.03
C PRO A 38 -2.41 -8.28 2.78
N THR A 39 -2.30 -8.74 1.53
CA THR A 39 -1.49 -9.93 1.18
C THR A 39 -0.06 -9.62 0.73
N ILE A 40 0.32 -8.34 0.64
CA ILE A 40 1.69 -7.91 0.37
C ILE A 40 2.43 -7.70 1.68
N GLY A 41 1.77 -7.04 2.65
CA GLY A 41 2.37 -6.72 3.94
C GLY A 41 3.22 -5.46 3.89
N LYS A 42 4.01 -5.26 4.95
CA LYS A 42 4.92 -4.12 5.09
C LYS A 42 6.20 -4.31 4.29
N SER A 43 6.89 -3.20 4.02
CA SER A 43 8.23 -3.22 3.46
C SER A 43 9.23 -3.78 4.47
N GLY A 44 10.22 -4.53 3.98
CA GLY A 44 11.38 -4.95 4.75
C GLY A 44 12.51 -3.92 4.78
N CYS A 45 12.45 -2.89 3.91
CA CYS A 45 13.56 -1.95 3.69
C CYS A 45 13.21 -0.48 3.98
N ILE A 46 11.94 -0.09 3.81
CA ILE A 46 11.46 1.27 4.06
C ILE A 46 11.18 1.44 5.55
N GLN A 47 11.86 2.39 6.19
CA GLN A 47 11.72 2.68 7.63
C GLN A 47 11.31 4.14 7.91
N GLU A 48 11.46 5.02 6.91
CA GLU A 48 11.18 6.46 7.07
C GLU A 48 9.87 6.87 6.41
N GLU A 49 9.19 7.84 7.03
CA GLU A 49 7.89 8.37 6.61
C GLU A 49 8.06 9.83 6.17
N SER A 50 8.53 10.03 4.94
CA SER A 50 8.90 11.34 4.38
C SER A 50 7.74 12.06 3.68
N GLY A 51 6.49 11.63 3.93
CA GLY A 51 5.31 12.14 3.24
C GLY A 51 5.14 11.63 1.80
N CYS A 52 4.03 12.04 1.19
CA CYS A 52 3.75 11.81 -0.23
C CYS A 52 3.88 13.11 -1.01
N SER A 53 4.59 13.08 -2.13
CA SER A 53 4.68 14.23 -3.05
C SER A 53 3.37 14.50 -3.81
N TYR A 54 2.44 13.55 -3.78
CA TYR A 54 1.18 13.62 -4.51
C TYR A 54 0.04 14.00 -3.58
N PRO A 55 -0.96 14.77 -4.07
CA PRO A 55 -2.11 15.15 -3.27
C PRO A 55 -2.99 13.94 -2.88
N SER A 56 -2.94 12.86 -3.67
CA SER A 56 -3.71 11.63 -3.45
C SER A 56 -3.03 10.43 -4.11
N CYS A 57 -3.15 9.25 -3.51
CA CYS A 57 -2.77 7.97 -4.11
C CYS A 57 -3.99 7.36 -4.86
N PRO A 58 -3.86 7.00 -6.15
CA PRO A 58 -4.99 6.49 -6.93
C PRO A 58 -5.56 5.19 -6.35
N VAL A 59 -4.73 4.37 -5.70
CA VAL A 59 -5.17 3.15 -5.02
C VAL A 59 -6.07 3.50 -3.83
N THR A 60 -5.70 4.49 -3.03
CA THR A 60 -6.49 4.94 -1.86
C THR A 60 -7.90 5.36 -2.29
N GLU A 61 -8.04 6.16 -3.35
CA GLU A 61 -9.35 6.60 -3.84
C GLU A 61 -10.21 5.48 -4.41
N LYS A 62 -9.57 4.57 -5.16
CA LYS A 62 -10.24 3.42 -5.80
C LYS A 62 -10.73 2.41 -4.75
N MET A 63 -9.91 2.17 -3.74
CA MET A 63 -10.12 1.12 -2.74
C MET A 63 -10.78 1.64 -1.46
N LYS A 64 -11.03 2.95 -1.38
CA LYS A 64 -11.64 3.63 -0.22
C LYS A 64 -10.86 3.38 1.08
N LEU A 65 -9.55 3.50 0.97
CA LEU A 65 -8.66 3.39 2.13
C LEU A 65 -8.58 4.74 2.85
N ASN A 66 -8.32 4.69 4.16
CA ASN A 66 -8.39 5.85 5.05
C ASN A 66 -7.05 6.17 5.72
N HIS A 67 -6.11 5.21 5.71
CA HIS A 67 -4.78 5.41 6.28
C HIS A 67 -3.73 5.69 5.20
N ASP A 68 -2.52 6.01 5.65
CA ASP A 68 -1.32 6.19 4.84
C ASP A 68 -0.18 5.31 5.38
N TYR A 69 1.01 5.42 4.79
CA TYR A 69 2.23 4.77 5.27
C TYR A 69 2.10 3.24 5.45
N TYR A 70 1.38 2.59 4.55
CA TYR A 70 1.22 1.13 4.58
C TYR A 70 2.53 0.35 4.50
N CYS A 71 3.58 0.96 3.92
CA CYS A 71 4.94 0.38 3.89
C CYS A 71 5.53 0.16 5.28
N THR A 72 5.26 1.03 6.24
CA THR A 72 5.84 1.01 7.61
C THR A 72 4.81 0.58 8.66
N ARG A 73 3.54 0.94 8.48
CA ARG A 73 2.46 0.77 9.48
C ARG A 73 1.56 -0.43 9.24
N GLY A 74 1.63 -1.04 8.06
CA GLY A 74 0.83 -2.22 7.70
C GLY A 74 -0.50 -1.85 7.05
N SER A 75 -1.28 -2.88 6.75
CA SER A 75 -2.54 -2.77 6.00
C SER A 75 -3.59 -1.91 6.69
N GLU A 76 -4.62 -1.51 5.94
CA GLU A 76 -5.78 -0.76 6.46
C GLU A 76 -6.38 -1.41 7.71
N LYS A 77 -6.46 -2.75 7.72
CA LYS A 77 -6.98 -3.50 8.85
C LYS A 77 -6.07 -3.40 10.07
N GLU A 78 -4.75 -3.55 9.87
CA GLU A 78 -3.77 -3.46 10.96
C GLU A 78 -3.79 -2.07 11.62
N GLN A 79 -3.97 -1.02 10.83
CA GLN A 79 -4.02 0.36 11.33
C GLN A 79 -5.38 0.73 11.97
N SER A 80 -6.47 0.07 11.59
CA SER A 80 -7.81 0.35 12.11
C SER A 80 -8.15 -0.33 13.44
N GLY A 81 -7.21 -1.06 14.04
CA GLY A 81 -7.33 -1.57 15.43
C GLY A 81 -8.48 -2.55 15.68
N THR A 82 -8.98 -3.28 14.66
CA THR A 82 -10.10 -4.22 14.78
C THR A 82 -9.74 -5.66 14.43
#